data_AF-B5RUY5-F1
#
_entry.id   AF-B5RUY5-F1
#
_cell.length_a   1.000
_cell.length_b   1.000
_cell.length_c   1.000
_cell.angle_alpha   90.00
_cell.angle_beta   90.00
_cell.angle_gamma   90.00
#
_symmetry.space_group_name_H-M   'P 1'
#
loop_
_entity.id
_entity.type
_entity.pdbx_description
1 polymer ?
#
loop_
_entity_poly.entity_id
_entity_poly.type
_entity_poly.pdbx_seq_one_letter_code
_entity_poly.pdbx_strand_id
1 'polypeptide(L)'
;MAQGNLKLKASGPKKVVKKSLTPKKATPLIIKPKKAPAKQHKKLTKVQQGHLMNSTEQLIAGRVGHLELIKGSRRQNEREEKARAKAGKK
;
A
#
# COMPACT_ATOMS: atom_id res chain seq x y z
N MET A 1 24.80 10.83 -58.73
CA MET A 1 26.17 10.79 -58.16
C MET A 1 26.42 12.15 -57.53
N ALA A 2 26.56 12.37 -56.22
CA ALA A 2 26.91 11.48 -55.11
C ALA A 2 26.05 11.81 -53.87
N GLN A 3 25.39 10.80 -53.31
CA GLN A 3 25.00 10.81 -51.90
C GLN A 3 26.29 10.64 -51.09
N GLY A 4 26.99 11.73 -50.83
CA GLY A 4 28.11 11.73 -49.91
C GLY A 4 27.59 11.42 -48.51
N ASN A 5 28.14 10.40 -47.85
CA ASN A 5 27.84 10.06 -46.47
C ASN A 5 28.05 11.29 -45.56
N LEU A 6 26.97 12.00 -45.22
CA LEU A 6 26.94 12.96 -44.13
C LEU A 6 27.20 12.16 -42.84
N LYS A 7 28.47 12.12 -42.42
CA LYS A 7 28.87 11.57 -41.11
C LYS A 7 28.18 12.39 -40.04
N LEU A 8 27.01 11.95 -39.59
CA LEU A 8 26.39 12.46 -38.37
C LEU A 8 27.42 12.29 -37.26
N LYS A 9 27.87 13.40 -36.66
CA LYS A 9 28.81 13.35 -35.53
C LYS A 9 28.24 12.38 -34.48
N ALA A 10 29.05 11.42 -34.06
CA ALA A 10 28.68 10.52 -32.97
C ALA A 10 28.24 11.37 -31.77
N SER A 11 27.08 11.05 -31.19
CA SER A 11 26.61 11.75 -30.01
C SER A 11 27.69 11.63 -28.93
N GLY A 12 28.27 12.76 -28.51
CA GLY A 12 29.31 12.77 -27.50
C GLY A 12 28.87 12.12 -26.18
N PRO A 13 29.80 11.83 -25.26
CA PRO A 13 29.48 11.17 -24.00
C PRO A 13 28.39 11.95 -23.26
N LYS A 14 27.22 11.32 -23.08
CA LYS A 14 26.12 11.92 -22.34
C LYS A 14 26.59 12.13 -20.90
N LYS A 15 26.54 13.37 -20.41
CA LYS A 15 26.88 13.69 -19.01
C LYS A 15 26.07 12.77 -18.09
N VAL A 16 26.76 11.95 -17.29
CA VAL A 16 26.14 11.13 -16.26
C VAL A 16 25.68 12.06 -15.13
N VAL A 17 24.44 12.49 -15.17
CA VAL A 17 23.85 13.25 -14.07
C VAL A 17 23.65 12.27 -12.91
N LYS A 18 24.47 12.36 -11.86
CA LYS A 18 24.43 11.48 -10.67
C LYS A 18 23.05 11.34 -10.02
N LYS A 19 22.13 12.28 -10.26
CA LYS A 19 20.72 12.23 -9.86
C LYS A 19 19.87 12.77 -11.00
N SER A 20 19.26 11.90 -11.81
CA SER A 20 18.21 12.34 -12.73
C SER A 20 17.03 12.85 -11.89
N LEU A 21 16.76 14.16 -11.93
CA LEU A 21 15.57 14.75 -11.30
C LEU A 21 14.26 14.37 -12.02
N THR A 22 14.36 13.68 -13.16
CA THR A 22 13.22 13.20 -13.93
C THR A 22 12.69 11.89 -13.33
N PRO A 23 11.38 11.81 -13.02
CA PRO A 23 10.79 10.56 -12.54
C PRO A 23 10.93 9.47 -13.62
N LYS A 24 11.27 8.24 -13.20
CA LYS A 24 11.32 7.10 -14.13
C LYS A 24 9.92 6.86 -14.70
N LYS A 25 9.81 6.44 -15.96
CA LYS A 25 8.53 6.17 -16.63
C LYS A 25 7.62 5.19 -15.85
N ALA A 26 8.22 4.27 -15.09
CA ALA A 26 7.51 3.30 -14.27
C ALA A 26 7.05 3.83 -12.88
N THR A 27 7.40 5.05 -12.50
CA THR A 27 6.99 5.62 -11.21
C THR A 27 5.59 6.23 -11.32
N PRO A 28 4.71 6.00 -10.32
CA PRO A 28 3.37 6.58 -10.32
C PRO A 28 3.45 8.11 -10.26
N LEU A 29 2.63 8.77 -11.10
CA LEU A 29 2.56 10.23 -11.15
C LEU A 29 1.88 10.78 -9.90
N ILE A 30 2.65 11.48 -9.05
CA ILE A 30 2.10 12.14 -7.86
C ILE A 30 1.53 13.51 -8.26
N ILE A 31 0.22 13.57 -8.49
CA ILE A 31 -0.48 14.83 -8.79
C ILE A 31 -0.82 15.56 -7.49
N LYS A 32 -0.20 16.72 -7.27
CA LYS A 32 -0.48 17.58 -6.11
C LYS A 32 -1.50 18.67 -6.46
N PRO A 33 -2.45 19.00 -5.56
CA PRO A 33 -3.37 20.09 -5.78
C PRO A 33 -2.61 21.43 -5.82
N LYS A 34 -2.92 22.26 -6.80
CA LYS A 34 -2.26 23.56 -7.00
C LYS A 34 -2.96 24.69 -6.24
N LYS A 35 -4.30 24.66 -6.18
CA LYS A 35 -5.13 25.72 -5.59
C LYS A 35 -5.15 25.61 -4.05
N ALA A 36 -5.22 26.76 -3.38
CA ALA A 36 -5.26 26.86 -1.91
C ALA A 36 -6.38 26.01 -1.26
N PRO A 37 -7.66 26.08 -1.69
CA PRO A 37 -8.71 25.27 -1.06
C PRO A 37 -8.46 23.76 -1.23
N ALA A 38 -8.06 23.33 -2.43
CA ALA A 38 -7.75 21.92 -2.70
C ALA A 38 -6.58 21.37 -1.85
N LYS A 39 -5.62 22.23 -1.46
CA LYS A 39 -4.55 21.84 -0.51
C LYS A 39 -5.10 21.61 0.89
N GLN A 40 -6.05 22.43 1.34
CA GLN A 40 -6.71 22.28 2.65
C GLN A 40 -7.57 21.02 2.67
N HIS A 41 -8.41 20.79 1.65
CA HIS A 41 -9.20 19.57 1.52
C HIS A 41 -8.33 18.31 1.58
N LYS A 42 -7.19 18.28 0.87
CA LYS A 42 -6.26 17.14 0.92
C LYS A 42 -5.72 16.86 2.33
N LYS A 43 -5.47 17.91 3.14
CA LYS A 43 -5.06 17.73 4.54
C LYS A 43 -6.19 17.15 5.37
N LEU A 44 -7.41 17.67 5.21
CA LEU A 44 -8.60 17.19 5.93
C LEU A 44 -8.93 15.74 5.58
N THR A 45 -8.87 15.35 4.30
CA THR A 45 -9.08 13.97 3.86
C THR A 45 -8.11 12.99 4.54
N LYS A 46 -6.84 13.37 4.69
CA LYS A 46 -5.85 12.52 5.38
C LYS A 46 -6.21 12.31 6.85
N VAL A 47 -6.64 13.38 7.53
CA VAL A 47 -7.07 13.31 8.93
C VAL A 47 -8.33 12.44 9.08
N GLN A 48 -9.33 12.67 8.24
CA GLN A 48 -10.57 11.88 8.22
C GLN A 48 -10.32 10.39 7.97
N GLN A 49 -9.43 10.05 7.04
CA GLN A 49 -9.04 8.65 6.79
C GLN A 49 -8.42 8.00 8.02
N GLY A 50 -7.55 8.71 8.75
CA GLY A 50 -6.96 8.22 10.00
C GLY A 50 -8.01 7.96 11.07
N HIS A 51 -8.96 8.88 11.26
CA HIS A 51 -10.05 8.68 12.23
C HIS A 51 -10.97 7.52 11.87
N LEU A 52 -11.33 7.36 10.60
CA LEU A 52 -12.13 6.25 10.10
C LEU A 52 -11.45 4.89 10.36
N MET A 53 -10.15 4.78 10.06
CA MET A 53 -9.37 3.57 10.34
C MET A 53 -9.35 3.26 11.84
N ASN A 54 -9.00 4.24 12.68
CA ASN A 54 -8.97 4.03 14.13
C ASN A 54 -10.33 3.60 14.71
N SER A 55 -11.43 4.23 14.27
CA SER A 55 -12.78 3.89 14.73
C SER A 55 -13.21 2.49 14.28
N THR A 56 -12.88 2.11 13.04
CA THR A 56 -13.19 0.77 12.52
C THR A 56 -12.34 -0.31 13.18
N GLU A 57 -11.04 -0.06 13.43
CA GLU A 57 -10.16 -0.97 14.18
C GLU A 57 -10.68 -1.21 15.60
N GLN A 58 -11.11 -0.16 16.30
CA GLN A 58 -11.72 -0.29 17.63
C GLN A 58 -13.02 -1.10 17.61
N LEU A 59 -13.89 -0.85 16.63
CA LEU A 59 -15.15 -1.58 16.48
C LEU A 59 -14.90 -3.06 16.17
N ILE A 60 -13.93 -3.37 15.30
CA ILE A 60 -13.52 -4.73 14.98
C ILE A 60 -12.93 -5.40 16.24
N ALA A 61 -12.03 -4.74 16.96
CA ALA A 61 -11.44 -5.28 18.18
C ALA A 61 -12.50 -5.57 19.26
N GLY A 62 -13.46 -4.66 19.46
CA GLY A 62 -14.57 -4.88 20.41
C GLY A 62 -15.45 -6.06 20.01
N ARG A 63 -15.78 -6.20 18.72
CA ARG A 63 -16.53 -7.35 18.20
C ARG A 63 -15.75 -8.66 18.32
N VAL A 64 -14.48 -8.66 17.93
CA VAL A 64 -13.61 -9.86 18.00
C VAL A 64 -13.41 -10.28 19.46
N GLY A 65 -13.08 -9.35 20.36
CA GLY A 65 -12.93 -9.65 21.79
C GLY A 65 -14.22 -10.18 22.40
N HIS A 66 -15.38 -9.59 22.08
CA HIS A 66 -16.67 -10.12 22.52
C HIS A 66 -16.97 -11.52 21.96
N LEU A 67 -16.62 -11.76 20.68
CA LEU A 67 -16.77 -13.07 20.06
C LEU A 67 -15.84 -14.12 20.67
N GLU A 68 -14.62 -13.75 21.05
CA GLU A 68 -13.70 -14.65 21.77
C GLU A 68 -14.25 -15.06 23.13
N LEU A 69 -14.94 -14.16 23.84
CA LEU A 69 -15.61 -14.49 25.10
C LEU A 69 -16.79 -15.45 24.91
N ILE A 70 -17.59 -15.27 23.85
CA ILE A 70 -18.79 -16.10 23.60
C ILE A 70 -18.44 -17.44 22.97
N LYS A 71 -17.57 -17.44 21.95
CA LYS A 71 -17.30 -18.61 21.10
C LYS A 71 -15.97 -19.30 21.42
N GLY A 72 -15.16 -18.74 22.31
CA GLY A 72 -13.78 -19.19 22.56
C GLY A 72 -12.80 -18.68 21.52
N SER A 73 -11.52 -18.60 21.90
CA SER A 73 -10.45 -18.27 20.96
C SER A 73 -10.23 -19.40 19.96
N ARG A 74 -9.76 -19.07 18.74
CA ARG A 74 -9.44 -20.07 17.71
C ARG A 74 -8.54 -21.20 18.23
N ARG A 75 -7.56 -20.87 19.09
CA ARG A 75 -6.65 -21.85 19.69
C ARG A 75 -7.33 -22.81 20.66
N GLN A 76 -8.33 -22.34 21.40
CA GLN A 76 -9.13 -23.20 22.29
C GLN A 76 -9.99 -24.15 21.45
N ASN A 77 -10.68 -23.62 20.44
CA ASN A 77 -11.56 -24.41 19.58
C ASN A 77 -10.76 -25.48 18.81
N GLU A 78 -9.60 -25.14 18.25
CA GLU A 78 -8.72 -26.11 17.58
C GLU A 78 -8.18 -27.19 18.53
N ARG A 79 -7.95 -26.87 19.81
CA ARG A 79 -7.55 -27.85 20.83
C ARG A 79 -8.70 -28.78 21.20
N GLU A 80 -9.89 -28.23 21.40
CA GLU A 80 -11.10 -28.99 21.69
C GLU A 80 -11.48 -29.91 20.53
N GLU A 81 -11.42 -29.44 19.28
CA GLU A 81 -11.68 -30.26 18.10
C GLU A 81 -10.68 -31.42 17.99
N LYS A 82 -9.38 -31.16 18.20
CA LYS A 82 -8.36 -32.21 18.22
C LYS A 82 -8.58 -33.22 19.35
N ALA A 83 -9.04 -32.77 20.53
CA ALA A 83 -9.37 -33.65 21.64
C ALA A 83 -10.60 -34.52 21.33
N ARG A 84 -11.67 -33.93 20.78
CA ARG A 84 -12.89 -34.64 20.34
C ARG A 84 -12.58 -35.67 19.24
N ALA A 85 -11.76 -35.31 18.25
CA ALA A 85 -11.37 -36.22 17.17
C ALA A 85 -10.53 -37.42 17.66
N LYS A 86 -9.74 -37.24 18.73
CA LYS A 86 -9.01 -38.34 19.38
C LYS A 86 -9.92 -39.21 20.26
N ALA A 87 -10.94 -38.63 20.89
CA ALA A 87 -11.90 -39.34 21.71
C ALA A 87 -12.88 -40.20 20.87
N GLY A 88 -13.33 -39.71 19.72
CA GLY A 88 -14.22 -40.46 18.80
C GLY A 88 -13.52 -41.53 17.95
N LYS A 89 -12.19 -41.66 18.05
CA LYS A 89 -11.40 -42.70 17.38
C LYS A 89 -11.10 -43.91 18.30
N LYS A 90 -11.58 -43.90 19.54
CA LYS A 90 -11.52 -45.03 20.47
C LYS A 90 -12.78 -45.84 20.40
#